data_AF-A0A242CXY0-F1
#
_entry.id   AF-A0A242CXY0-F1
#
_cell.length_a   1.000
_cell.length_b   1.000
_cell.length_c   1.000
_cell.angle_alpha   90.00
_cell.angle_beta   90.00
_cell.angle_gamma   90.00
#
_symmetry.space_group_name_H-M   'P 1'
#
loop_
_entity.id
_entity.type
_entity.pdbx_description
1 polymer ?
#
loop_
_entity_poly.entity_id
_entity_poly.type
_entity_poly.pdbx_seq_one_letter_code
_entity_poly.pdbx_strand_id
1 'polypeptide(L)'
;MKKRIFWKKIKQRGPIIQNNADAIMRDEGYLYAYDEKGELTDEIVCWMPKTYNFTGVPAYNSYSALRPIGSKKNPKLFEYFDFDEDEGCASDASWRTQYVSNPLAWQTEIIFLERIGIR
;
A
#
# COMPACT_ATOMS: atom_id res chain seq x y z
N MET A 1 5.09 26.67 -1.65
CA MET A 1 6.18 26.38 -0.69
C MET A 1 7.43 25.91 -1.43
N LYS A 2 8.64 26.42 -1.10
CA LYS A 2 9.90 25.99 -1.76
C LYS A 2 10.17 24.49 -1.52
N LYS A 3 10.57 23.73 -2.57
CA LYS A 3 10.82 22.27 -2.49
C LYS A 3 11.78 21.87 -1.36
N ARG A 4 12.82 22.68 -1.10
CA ARG A 4 13.75 22.46 0.02
C ARG A 4 13.09 22.53 1.40
N ILE A 5 12.19 23.49 1.61
CA ILE A 5 11.45 23.66 2.87
C ILE A 5 10.45 22.51 3.02
N PHE A 6 9.76 22.17 1.93
CA PHE A 6 8.83 21.06 1.90
C PHE A 6 9.51 19.73 2.24
N TRP A 7 10.65 19.44 1.63
CA TRP A 7 11.45 18.26 1.95
C TRP A 7 11.89 18.20 3.41
N LYS A 8 12.32 19.34 3.98
CA LYS A 8 12.69 19.41 5.40
C LYS A 8 11.50 19.05 6.30
N LYS A 9 10.30 19.55 5.99
CA LYS A 9 9.07 19.20 6.74
C LYS A 9 8.73 17.73 6.62
N ILE A 10 8.83 17.14 5.43
CA ILE A 10 8.58 15.70 5.21
C ILE A 10 9.57 14.87 6.03
N LYS A 11 10.88 15.13 5.91
CA LYS A 11 11.90 14.41 6.69
C LYS A 11 11.67 14.50 8.20
N GLN A 12 11.30 15.68 8.70
CA GLN A 12 11.08 15.90 10.13
C GLN A 12 9.87 15.10 10.65
N ARG A 13 8.86 14.88 9.81
CA ARG A 13 7.66 14.12 10.18
C ARG A 13 7.85 12.60 10.15
N GLY A 14 8.84 12.11 9.42
CA GLY A 14 9.11 10.68 9.30
C GLY A 14 8.13 9.95 8.38
N PRO A 15 7.97 8.62 8.55
CA PRO A 15 7.07 7.80 7.76
C PRO A 15 5.60 8.22 7.89
N ILE A 16 4.84 8.04 6.81
CA ILE A 16 3.40 8.35 6.76
C ILE A 16 2.59 7.09 6.49
N ILE A 17 1.36 7.05 7.01
CA ILE A 17 0.43 5.94 6.77
C ILE A 17 -0.43 6.28 5.57
N GLN A 18 -0.44 5.40 4.58
CA GLN A 18 -1.35 5.49 3.45
C GLN A 18 -2.77 5.15 3.90
N ASN A 19 -3.75 5.90 3.41
CA ASN A 19 -5.14 5.47 3.50
C ASN A 19 -5.35 4.31 2.52
N ASN A 20 -4.97 3.10 2.96
CA ASN A 20 -4.99 1.87 2.18
C ASN A 20 -6.40 1.30 2.00
N ALA A 21 -7.36 1.76 2.82
CA ALA A 21 -8.76 1.34 2.74
C ALA A 21 -9.34 1.51 1.33
N ASP A 22 -8.92 2.52 0.56
CA ASP A 22 -9.61 2.86 -0.70
C ASP A 22 -9.01 2.22 -1.98
N ALA A 23 -7.83 1.57 -1.92
CA ALA A 23 -7.03 1.33 -3.13
C ALA A 23 -6.58 -0.13 -3.41
N ILE A 24 -6.91 -1.09 -2.54
CA ILE A 24 -6.28 -2.43 -2.57
C ILE A 24 -7.32 -3.57 -2.47
N MET A 25 -8.53 -3.34 -2.95
CA MET A 25 -9.56 -4.37 -3.00
C MET A 25 -9.51 -5.11 -4.33
N ARG A 26 -9.80 -6.42 -4.30
CA ARG A 26 -9.88 -7.23 -5.51
C ARG A 26 -11.10 -6.79 -6.32
N ASP A 27 -10.86 -6.33 -7.54
CA ASP A 27 -11.94 -5.97 -8.47
C ASP A 27 -12.77 -7.20 -8.85
N GLU A 28 -14.00 -6.96 -9.27
CA GLU A 28 -14.83 -8.04 -9.80
C GLU A 28 -14.22 -8.64 -11.06
N GLY A 29 -14.37 -9.96 -11.23
CA GLY A 29 -13.75 -10.64 -12.35
C GLY A 29 -14.05 -12.12 -12.42
N TYR A 30 -13.69 -12.72 -13.55
CA TYR A 30 -13.76 -14.16 -13.73
C TYR A 30 -12.64 -14.87 -12.96
N LEU A 31 -12.99 -15.98 -12.31
CA LEU A 31 -12.05 -16.95 -11.77
C LEU A 31 -11.81 -18.03 -12.83
N TYR A 32 -10.55 -18.43 -12.97
CA TYR A 32 -10.11 -19.37 -13.98
C TYR A 32 -9.65 -20.70 -13.36
N ALA A 33 -9.82 -21.82 -14.08
CA ALA A 33 -9.36 -23.13 -13.63
C ALA A 33 -7.83 -23.24 -13.68
N TYR A 34 -7.26 -24.10 -12.84
CA TYR A 34 -5.89 -24.58 -12.97
C TYR A 34 -5.89 -25.98 -13.62
N ASP A 35 -4.90 -26.26 -14.47
CA ASP A 35 -4.71 -27.59 -15.05
C ASP A 35 -4.08 -28.58 -14.05
N GLU A 36 -3.91 -29.84 -14.48
CA GLU A 36 -3.31 -30.90 -13.64
C GLU A 36 -1.85 -30.61 -13.21
N LYS A 37 -1.20 -29.60 -13.80
CA LYS A 37 0.17 -29.16 -13.48
C LYS A 37 0.18 -27.91 -12.60
N GLY A 38 -0.99 -27.34 -12.29
CA GLY A 38 -1.10 -26.12 -11.51
C GLY A 38 -0.91 -24.84 -12.32
N GLU A 39 -1.06 -24.89 -13.65
CA GLU A 39 -1.00 -23.71 -14.52
C GLU A 39 -2.40 -23.13 -14.76
N LEU A 40 -2.52 -21.80 -14.79
CA LEU A 40 -3.79 -21.12 -15.01
C LEU A 40 -4.28 -21.36 -16.45
N THR A 41 -5.57 -21.67 -16.63
CA THR A 41 -6.21 -21.90 -17.94
C THR A 41 -7.15 -20.76 -18.31
N ASP A 42 -7.66 -20.74 -19.55
CA ASP A 42 -8.69 -19.77 -19.97
C ASP A 42 -10.13 -20.22 -19.59
N GLU A 43 -10.29 -21.36 -18.93
CA GLU A 43 -11.61 -21.86 -18.54
C GLU A 43 -12.16 -21.09 -17.33
N ILE A 44 -13.25 -20.35 -17.54
CA ILE A 44 -13.94 -19.61 -16.48
C ILE A 44 -14.73 -20.60 -15.62
N VAL A 45 -14.39 -20.68 -14.33
CA VAL A 45 -15.07 -21.55 -13.37
C VAL A 45 -16.08 -20.82 -12.50
N CYS A 46 -15.89 -19.51 -12.32
CA CYS A 46 -16.78 -18.69 -11.50
C CYS A 46 -16.60 -17.20 -11.84
N TRP A 47 -17.48 -16.36 -11.30
CA TRP A 47 -17.34 -14.92 -11.29
C TRP A 47 -17.31 -14.45 -9.84
N MET A 48 -16.27 -13.71 -9.45
CA MET A 48 -16.21 -13.10 -8.13
C MET A 48 -16.72 -11.67 -8.16
N PRO A 49 -17.61 -11.28 -7.23
CA PRO A 49 -18.01 -9.89 -7.08
C PRO A 49 -16.87 -9.06 -6.52
N LYS A 50 -16.90 -7.76 -6.81
CA LYS A 50 -16.02 -6.78 -6.19
C LYS A 50 -16.25 -6.83 -4.69
N THR A 51 -15.19 -6.99 -3.91
CA THR A 51 -15.32 -6.98 -2.45
C THR A 51 -15.56 -5.54 -1.99
N TYR A 52 -16.65 -5.33 -1.26
CA TYR A 52 -17.00 -4.02 -0.72
C TYR A 52 -15.99 -3.59 0.35
N ASN A 53 -15.80 -2.28 0.45
CA ASN A 53 -15.00 -1.66 1.48
C ASN A 53 -15.83 -1.53 2.76
N PHE A 54 -15.64 -2.46 3.71
CA PHE A 54 -16.22 -2.35 5.04
C PHE A 54 -15.14 -2.04 6.07
N THR A 55 -15.50 -1.27 7.09
CA THR A 55 -14.63 -1.08 8.25
C THR A 55 -14.29 -2.45 8.86
N GLY A 56 -13.00 -2.80 8.87
CA GLY A 56 -12.51 -4.05 9.47
C GLY A 56 -12.25 -5.21 8.50
N VAL A 57 -12.48 -5.04 7.19
CA VAL A 57 -12.06 -6.03 6.19
C VAL A 57 -10.63 -5.72 5.77
N PRO A 58 -9.68 -6.66 5.96
CA PRO A 58 -8.28 -6.46 5.57
C PRO A 58 -8.16 -6.36 4.05
N ALA A 59 -7.25 -5.49 3.60
CA ALA A 59 -6.89 -5.35 2.20
C ALA A 59 -6.16 -6.61 1.69
N TYR A 60 -6.22 -6.86 0.38
CA TYR A 60 -5.48 -7.98 -0.24
C TYR A 60 -3.96 -7.81 -0.09
N ASN A 61 -3.47 -6.57 -0.24
CA ASN A 61 -2.10 -6.23 0.09
C ASN A 61 -2.02 -5.39 1.36
N SER A 62 -1.08 -5.74 2.22
CA SER A 62 -0.68 -4.94 3.36
C SER A 62 0.56 -4.12 3.01
N TYR A 63 0.46 -2.80 3.19
CA TYR A 63 1.59 -1.89 2.98
C TYR A 63 2.19 -1.47 4.31
N SER A 64 3.51 -1.45 4.41
CA SER A 64 4.19 -0.77 5.53
C SER A 64 3.91 0.73 5.51
N ALA A 65 4.27 1.42 6.60
CA ALA A 65 4.39 2.88 6.56
C ALA A 65 5.29 3.33 5.39
N LEU A 66 4.92 4.43 4.74
CA LEU A 66 5.64 4.99 3.61
C LEU A 66 6.84 5.78 4.12
N ARG A 67 8.04 5.27 3.87
CA ARG A 67 9.30 5.91 4.25
C ARG A 67 9.70 6.95 3.19
N PRO A 68 10.02 8.20 3.58
CA PRO A 68 10.44 9.22 2.62
C PRO A 68 11.87 8.96 2.10
N ILE A 69 12.00 8.64 0.81
CA ILE A 69 13.29 8.45 0.11
C ILE A 69 13.64 9.57 -0.88
N GLY A 70 12.77 10.56 -0.98
CA GLY A 70 12.96 11.69 -1.88
C GLY A 70 14.18 12.56 -1.59
N SER A 71 14.17 13.73 -2.21
CA SER A 71 15.23 14.75 -2.07
C SER A 71 14.68 16.15 -2.18
N LYS A 72 15.54 17.17 -2.02
CA LYS A 72 15.16 18.57 -2.26
C LYS A 72 14.71 18.82 -3.72
N LYS A 73 15.11 17.95 -4.67
CA LYS A 73 14.69 18.02 -6.09
C LYS A 73 13.38 17.26 -6.33
N ASN A 74 13.23 16.09 -5.69
CA ASN A 74 12.04 15.25 -5.73
C ASN A 74 11.53 14.90 -4.32
N PRO A 75 10.82 15.80 -3.63
CA PRO A 75 10.49 15.64 -2.21
C PRO A 75 9.34 14.66 -1.94
N LYS A 76 8.70 14.15 -3.00
CA LYS A 76 7.43 13.41 -2.93
C LYS A 76 7.59 11.92 -3.22
N LEU A 77 8.83 11.43 -3.30
CA LEU A 77 9.13 10.03 -3.50
C LEU A 77 9.21 9.31 -2.15
N PHE A 78 8.46 8.22 -2.03
CA PHE A 78 8.39 7.36 -0.86
C PHE A 78 8.61 5.91 -1.29
N GLU A 79 8.98 5.08 -0.33
CA GLU A 79 9.01 3.63 -0.49
C GLU A 79 8.19 2.96 0.61
N TYR A 80 7.71 1.76 0.32
CA TYR A 80 6.97 0.92 1.26
C TYR A 80 7.26 -0.54 0.95
N PHE A 81 7.04 -1.39 1.95
CA PHE A 81 7.03 -2.83 1.80
C PHE A 81 5.62 -3.28 1.45
N ASP A 82 5.50 -4.11 0.42
CA ASP A 82 4.27 -4.68 -0.11
C ASP A 82 4.23 -6.18 0.22
N PHE A 83 3.21 -6.57 0.99
CA PHE A 83 2.99 -7.95 1.44
C PHE A 83 1.66 -8.45 0.91
N ASP A 84 1.70 -9.58 0.20
CA ASP A 84 0.51 -10.27 -0.30
C ASP A 84 -0.02 -11.17 0.83
N GLU A 85 -1.18 -10.82 1.37
CA GLU A 85 -1.79 -11.56 2.48
C GLU A 85 -2.39 -12.90 2.03
N ASP A 86 -2.77 -13.05 0.75
CA ASP A 86 -3.33 -14.30 0.22
C ASP A 86 -2.23 -15.36 0.05
N GLU A 87 -1.07 -14.95 -0.47
CA GLU A 87 0.07 -15.85 -0.64
C GLU A 87 0.88 -16.03 0.66
N GLY A 88 0.62 -15.19 1.67
CA GLY A 88 1.39 -15.17 2.92
C GLY A 88 2.87 -14.85 2.69
N CYS A 89 3.18 -14.17 1.60
CA CYS A 89 4.55 -13.87 1.19
C CYS A 89 4.67 -12.48 0.58
N ALA A 90 5.89 -11.96 0.57
CA ALA A 90 6.17 -10.72 -0.13
C ALA A 90 6.63 -11.06 -1.54
N SER A 91 6.04 -10.42 -2.56
CA SER A 91 6.47 -10.60 -3.96
C SER A 91 7.98 -10.35 -4.14
N ASP A 92 8.58 -10.90 -5.19
CA ASP A 92 10.03 -10.80 -5.49
C ASP A 92 10.58 -9.35 -5.55
N ALA A 93 9.70 -8.35 -5.66
CA ALA A 93 10.01 -6.92 -5.56
C ALA A 93 9.22 -6.23 -4.44
N SER A 94 9.29 -6.80 -3.24
CA SER A 94 8.54 -6.37 -2.05
C SER A 94 8.77 -4.92 -1.62
N TRP A 95 9.93 -4.33 -1.91
CA TRP A 95 10.13 -2.89 -1.73
C TRP A 95 9.70 -2.12 -2.98
N ARG A 96 8.60 -1.38 -2.85
CA ARG A 96 8.01 -0.57 -3.92
C ARG A 96 8.26 0.90 -3.66
N THR A 97 8.30 1.71 -4.72
CA THR A 97 8.36 3.17 -4.62
C THR A 97 7.11 3.81 -5.20
N GLN A 98 6.67 4.91 -4.61
CA GLN A 98 5.51 5.65 -5.09
C GLN A 98 5.67 7.15 -4.91
N TYR A 99 4.92 7.90 -5.71
CA TYR A 99 4.85 9.35 -5.63
C TYR A 99 3.61 9.79 -4.86
N VAL A 100 3.81 10.50 -3.74
CA VAL A 100 2.70 11.00 -2.91
C VAL A 100 2.46 12.47 -3.23
N SER A 101 1.28 12.80 -3.74
CA SER A 101 0.95 14.16 -4.20
C SER A 101 0.91 15.17 -3.05
N ASN A 102 0.34 14.79 -1.90
CA ASN A 102 0.21 15.63 -0.71
C ASN A 102 0.57 14.88 0.60
N PRO A 103 1.85 14.55 0.82
CA PRO A 103 2.29 13.76 1.98
C PRO A 103 2.04 14.47 3.33
N LEU A 104 1.84 15.79 3.33
CA LEU A 104 1.57 16.52 4.56
C LEU A 104 0.12 16.39 5.05
N ALA A 105 -0.80 15.90 4.22
CA ALA A 105 -2.18 15.66 4.62
C ALA A 105 -2.38 14.31 5.33
N TRP A 106 -1.41 13.39 5.22
CA TRP A 106 -1.53 12.04 5.75
C TRP A 106 -1.05 11.96 7.20
N GLN A 107 -1.56 10.98 7.95
CA GLN A 107 -1.12 10.69 9.32
C GLN A 107 0.32 10.16 9.31
N THR A 108 1.13 10.47 10.32
CA THR A 108 2.46 9.85 10.49
C THR A 108 2.34 8.54 11.24
N GLU A 109 3.31 7.64 11.03
CA GLU A 109 3.41 6.40 11.80
C GLU A 109 3.48 6.67 13.31
N ILE A 110 4.26 7.65 13.75
CA ILE A 110 4.35 8.05 15.17
C ILE A 110 2.96 8.44 15.72
N ILE A 111 2.20 9.28 15.00
CA ILE A 111 0.85 9.68 15.44
C ILE A 111 -0.08 8.46 15.50
N PHE A 112 0.09 7.48 14.61
CA PHE A 112 -0.67 6.24 14.66
C PHE A 112 -0.31 5.38 15.87
N LEU A 113 0.98 5.13 16.11
CA LEU A 113 1.47 4.36 17.25
C LEU A 113 1.03 4.98 18.59
N GLU A 114 1.16 6.31 18.72
CA GLU A 114 0.67 7.04 19.89
C GLU A 114 -0.83 6.85 20.14
N ARG A 115 -1.65 6.82 19.07
CA ARG A 115 -3.11 6.60 19.18
C ARG A 115 -3.48 5.18 19.61
N ILE A 116 -2.68 4.18 19.25
CA ILE A 116 -2.90 2.78 19.65
C ILE A 116 -2.17 2.39 20.94
N GLY A 117 -1.52 3.36 21.60
CA GLY A 117 -0.87 3.16 22.90
C GLY A 117 0.52 2.52 22.83
N ILE A 118 1.16 2.51 21.66
CA ILE A 118 2.52 2.00 21.47
C ILE A 118 3.48 3.21 21.46
N ARG A 119 4.48 3.21 22.35
CA ARG A 119 5.52 4.24 22.46
C ARG A 119 6.89 3.66 22.13
#